data_AF-A0A510JNY6-F1
#
_entry.id   AF-A0A510JNY6-F1
#
_cell.length_a   1.000
_cell.length_b   1.000
_cell.length_c   1.000
_cell.angle_alpha   90.00
_cell.angle_beta   90.00
_cell.angle_gamma   90.00
#
_symmetry.space_group_name_H-M   'P 1'
#
loop_
_entity.id
_entity.type
_entity.pdbx_description
1 polymer ?
#
loop_
_entity_poly.entity_id
_entity_poly.type
_entity_poly.pdbx_seq_one_letter_code
_entity_poly.pdbx_strand_id
1 'polypeptide(L)'
;MAEPILDKLLEKVSLEKYYYDEQILFEELIDLYYLFEEYDRCVLVFEKEIDELDWEERFYYNMGFSFYFYSLKKLGNFKKAENKLSELIQKHNKYIEKIEVGEIYDKKYWNEEEIDEFIEEEKNEIKKILEIYKKIMNSNYKPQNTKINLEKMYKTCYLVDCPMHQKLD
;
A
#
# COMPACT_ATOMS: atom_id res chain seq x y z
N MET A 1 26.15 -2.68 9.56
CA MET A 1 26.41 -1.27 9.94
C MET A 1 25.31 -0.31 9.41
N ALA A 2 24.04 -0.75 9.33
CA ALA A 2 22.91 0.08 8.86
C ALA A 2 21.99 0.58 9.99
N GLU A 3 22.17 0.09 11.22
CA GLU A 3 21.36 0.42 12.41
C GLU A 3 21.31 1.93 12.75
N PRO A 4 22.37 2.75 12.62
CA PRO A 4 22.31 4.15 13.07
C PRO A 4 21.41 5.06 12.22
N ILE A 5 21.22 4.70 10.95
CA ILE A 5 20.41 5.48 9.99
C ILE A 5 18.93 5.13 10.15
N LEU A 6 18.67 3.88 10.53
CA LEU A 6 17.35 3.33 10.78
C LEU A 6 16.68 3.98 11.99
N ASP A 7 17.33 3.99 13.16
CA ASP A 7 16.72 4.57 14.36
C ASP A 7 16.43 6.06 14.17
N LYS A 8 17.34 6.77 13.48
CA LYS A 8 17.15 8.18 13.08
C LYS A 8 15.98 8.38 12.10
N LEU A 9 15.66 7.41 11.23
CA LEU A 9 14.47 7.46 10.37
C LEU A 9 13.20 7.27 11.17
N LEU A 10 13.12 6.21 11.98
CA LEU A 10 11.90 5.88 12.72
C LEU A 10 11.56 6.95 13.76
N GLU A 11 12.57 7.56 14.38
CA GLU A 11 12.40 8.73 15.25
C GLU A 11 11.81 9.92 14.46
N LYS A 12 12.29 10.20 13.25
CA LYS A 12 11.79 11.31 12.42
C LYS A 12 10.41 11.06 11.83
N VAL A 13 10.13 9.86 11.32
CA VAL A 13 8.81 9.49 10.78
C VAL A 13 7.76 9.44 11.89
N SER A 14 8.15 9.13 13.14
CA SER A 14 7.22 9.16 14.29
C SER A 14 6.70 10.56 14.64
N LEU A 15 7.35 11.62 14.14
CA LEU A 15 6.88 12.99 14.28
C LEU A 15 5.88 13.24 13.13
N GLU A 16 4.58 13.23 13.42
CA GLU A 16 3.48 13.47 12.46
C GLU A 16 3.70 14.69 11.53
N LYS A 17 4.57 15.63 11.93
CA LYS A 17 4.98 16.79 11.17
C LYS A 17 5.73 16.47 9.86
N TYR A 18 6.41 15.32 9.78
CA TYR A 18 7.17 14.91 8.58
C TYR A 18 6.31 14.31 7.48
N TYR A 19 5.06 13.98 7.80
CA TYR A 19 4.08 13.42 6.85
C TYR A 19 3.75 14.40 5.71
N TYR A 20 3.83 15.72 5.96
CA TYR A 20 3.48 16.75 4.98
C TYR A 20 4.65 17.67 4.55
N ASP A 21 5.70 17.82 5.37
CA ASP A 21 6.76 18.82 5.13
C ASP A 21 7.98 18.29 4.33
N GLU A 22 8.22 16.97 4.26
CA GLU A 22 9.43 16.42 3.59
C GLU A 22 9.18 15.09 2.83
N GLN A 23 8.63 15.18 1.61
CA GLN A 23 8.87 14.29 0.43
C GLN A 23 8.77 12.74 0.55
N ILE A 24 8.42 12.14 1.69
CA ILE A 24 8.25 10.69 1.81
C ILE A 24 6.79 10.32 1.55
N LEU A 25 6.54 9.53 0.50
CA LEU A 25 5.21 9.06 0.16
C LEU A 25 4.75 8.00 1.19
N PHE A 26 3.46 7.91 1.44
CA PHE A 26 2.95 6.99 2.46
C PHE A 26 3.23 5.51 2.12
N GLU A 27 3.36 5.15 0.84
CA GLU A 27 3.80 3.83 0.39
C GLU A 27 5.22 3.52 0.86
N GLU A 28 6.10 4.52 0.81
CA GLU A 28 7.47 4.39 1.29
C GLU A 28 7.48 4.23 2.82
N LEU A 29 6.56 4.88 3.53
CA LEU A 29 6.40 4.69 4.98
C LEU A 29 5.91 3.30 5.35
N ILE A 30 4.90 2.77 4.65
CA ILE A 30 4.40 1.40 4.85
C ILE A 30 5.55 0.40 4.64
N ASP A 31 6.31 0.59 3.56
CA ASP A 31 7.43 -0.26 3.20
C ASP A 31 8.56 -0.21 4.25
N LEU A 32 8.89 0.99 4.75
CA LEU A 32 9.87 1.17 5.83
C LEU A 32 9.40 0.49 7.12
N TYR A 33 8.19 0.80 7.59
CA TYR A 33 7.65 0.18 8.80
C TYR A 33 7.60 -1.35 8.71
N TYR A 34 7.21 -1.88 7.54
CA TYR A 34 7.22 -3.31 7.30
C TYR A 34 8.62 -3.93 7.35
N LEU A 35 9.62 -3.29 6.73
CA LEU A 35 11.02 -3.75 6.74
C LEU A 35 11.60 -3.82 8.15
N PHE A 36 11.18 -2.91 9.04
CA PHE A 36 11.63 -2.84 10.42
C PHE A 36 10.73 -3.58 11.41
N GLU A 37 9.74 -4.32 10.90
CA GLU A 37 8.83 -5.12 11.71
C GLU A 37 7.97 -4.29 12.69
N GLU A 38 7.82 -2.99 12.41
CA GLU A 38 6.91 -2.04 13.07
C GLU A 38 5.49 -2.24 12.53
N TYR A 39 4.95 -3.44 12.74
CA TYR A 39 3.70 -3.90 12.10
C TYR A 39 2.47 -3.09 12.52
N ASP A 40 2.43 -2.57 13.74
CA ASP A 40 1.38 -1.70 14.25
C ASP A 40 1.35 -0.35 13.50
N ARG A 41 2.53 0.23 13.24
CA ARG A 41 2.66 1.47 12.47
C ARG A 41 2.36 1.26 10.99
N CYS A 42 2.77 0.13 10.42
CA CYS A 42 2.39 -0.29 9.07
C CYS A 42 0.86 -0.32 8.91
N VAL A 43 0.15 -0.93 9.87
CA VAL A 43 -1.32 -0.97 9.90
C VAL A 43 -1.92 0.43 10.06
N LEU A 44 -1.34 1.27 10.93
CA LEU A 44 -1.82 2.63 11.17
C LEU A 44 -1.76 3.51 9.91
N VAL A 45 -0.62 3.53 9.22
CA VAL A 45 -0.46 4.32 7.98
C VAL A 45 -1.41 3.81 6.90
N PHE A 46 -1.50 2.48 6.75
CA PHE A 46 -2.42 1.88 5.80
C PHE A 46 -3.87 2.37 6.02
N GLU A 47 -4.33 2.35 7.28
CA GLU A 47 -5.71 2.73 7.61
C GLU A 47 -5.97 4.23 7.50
N LYS A 48 -5.00 5.08 7.86
CA LYS A 48 -5.16 6.54 7.69
C LYS A 48 -5.23 6.93 6.23
N GLU A 49 -4.34 6.36 5.41
CA GLU A 49 -4.18 6.85 4.04
C GLU A 49 -5.08 6.12 3.05
N ILE A 50 -5.24 4.79 3.17
CA ILE A 50 -5.91 4.00 2.14
C ILE A 50 -7.42 3.94 2.34
N ASP A 51 -7.90 4.04 3.59
CA ASP A 51 -9.34 4.09 3.84
C ASP A 51 -9.96 5.47 3.54
N GLU A 52 -9.13 6.53 3.51
CA GLU A 52 -9.57 7.90 3.22
C GLU A 52 -9.51 8.26 1.72
N LEU A 53 -8.83 7.46 0.89
CA LEU A 53 -8.74 7.67 -0.56
C LEU A 53 -10.06 7.32 -1.28
N ASP A 54 -10.42 8.14 -2.27
CA ASP A 54 -11.54 7.83 -3.17
C ASP A 54 -11.18 6.63 -4.03
N TRP A 55 -11.98 5.57 -3.94
CA TRP A 55 -11.78 4.33 -4.68
C TRP A 55 -11.90 4.52 -6.20
N GLU A 56 -12.56 5.59 -6.65
CA GLU A 56 -12.64 5.95 -8.07
C GLU A 56 -11.31 6.47 -8.63
N GLU A 57 -10.38 6.89 -7.77
CA GLU A 57 -8.99 7.14 -8.14
C GLU A 57 -8.26 5.80 -8.29
N ARG A 58 -8.40 5.19 -9.48
CA ARG A 58 -7.84 3.92 -9.98
C ARG A 58 -6.32 3.70 -9.79
N PHE A 59 -5.61 4.51 -9.02
CA PHE A 59 -4.15 4.49 -8.92
C PHE A 59 -3.59 3.54 -7.85
N TYR A 60 -4.43 2.97 -6.99
CA TYR A 60 -3.96 2.42 -5.72
C TYR A 60 -3.96 0.89 -5.60
N TYR A 61 -4.27 0.17 -6.68
CA TYR A 61 -4.39 -1.31 -6.67
C TYR A 61 -3.10 -2.08 -6.37
N ASN A 62 -1.95 -1.42 -6.29
CA ASN A 62 -0.64 -2.06 -6.05
C ASN A 62 -0.02 -1.77 -4.67
N MET A 63 -0.81 -1.20 -3.75
CA MET A 63 -0.30 -0.74 -2.47
C MET A 63 -0.40 -1.81 -1.40
N GLY A 64 0.75 -2.36 -1.01
CA GLY A 64 1.03 -2.83 0.34
C GLY A 64 0.07 -3.81 1.01
N PHE A 65 -1.00 -4.29 0.38
CA PHE A 65 -2.03 -5.13 1.02
C PHE A 65 -1.41 -6.42 1.56
N SER A 66 -0.39 -6.92 0.87
CA SER A 66 0.42 -8.03 1.34
C SER A 66 1.14 -7.69 2.66
N PHE A 67 1.75 -6.51 2.77
CA PHE A 67 2.38 -6.02 4.00
C PHE A 67 1.36 -5.76 5.10
N TYR A 68 0.21 -5.17 4.77
CA TYR A 68 -0.88 -4.93 5.71
C TYR A 68 -1.44 -6.24 6.28
N PHE A 69 -1.84 -7.19 5.42
CA PHE A 69 -2.35 -8.49 5.87
C PHE A 69 -1.31 -9.28 6.65
N TYR A 70 -0.04 -9.22 6.26
CA TYR A 70 1.04 -9.84 7.03
C TYR A 70 1.22 -9.18 8.40
N SER A 71 1.17 -7.85 8.45
CA SER A 71 1.28 -7.07 9.69
C SER A 71 0.14 -7.41 10.64
N LEU A 72 -1.11 -7.46 10.16
CA LEU A 72 -2.25 -7.91 10.94
C LEU A 72 -2.09 -9.34 11.46
N LYS A 73 -1.57 -10.26 10.64
CA LYS A 73 -1.27 -11.62 11.07
C LYS A 73 -0.23 -11.64 12.20
N LYS A 74 0.84 -10.85 12.08
CA LYS A 74 1.88 -10.75 13.11
C LYS A 74 1.37 -10.19 14.43
N LEU A 75 0.41 -9.26 14.36
CA LEU A 75 -0.28 -8.70 15.51
C LEU A 75 -1.39 -9.61 16.06
N GLY A 76 -1.69 -10.75 15.41
CA GLY A 76 -2.78 -11.65 15.81
C GLY A 76 -4.19 -11.13 15.48
N ASN A 77 -4.30 -10.08 14.67
CA ASN A 77 -5.55 -9.40 14.34
C ASN A 77 -6.28 -10.04 13.15
N PHE A 78 -6.55 -11.34 13.22
CA PHE A 78 -7.17 -12.11 12.13
C PHE A 78 -8.56 -11.62 11.74
N LYS A 79 -9.38 -11.21 12.71
CA LYS A 79 -10.74 -10.69 12.45
C LYS A 79 -10.69 -9.40 11.63
N LYS A 80 -9.73 -8.53 11.93
CA LYS A 80 -9.52 -7.28 11.19
C LYS A 80 -9.09 -7.57 9.77
N ALA A 81 -8.23 -8.57 9.58
CA ALA A 81 -7.78 -8.99 8.25
C ALA A 81 -8.92 -9.56 7.40
N GLU A 82 -9.76 -10.42 7.98
CA GLU A 82 -10.96 -10.97 7.33
C GLU A 82 -11.94 -9.85 6.92
N ASN A 83 -12.22 -8.93 7.84
CA ASN A 83 -13.12 -7.80 7.58
C ASN A 83 -12.58 -6.93 6.43
N LYS A 84 -11.29 -6.58 6.46
CA LYS A 84 -10.69 -5.75 5.41
C LYS A 84 -10.68 -6.47 4.05
N LEU A 85 -10.40 -7.78 4.03
CA LEU A 85 -10.52 -8.58 2.79
C LEU A 85 -11.93 -8.48 2.21
N SER A 86 -12.96 -8.66 3.04
CA SER A 86 -14.36 -8.58 2.59
C SER A 86 -14.70 -7.18 2.06
N GLU A 87 -14.21 -6.13 2.73
CA GLU A 87 -14.43 -4.75 2.31
C GLU A 87 -13.81 -4.48 0.93
N LEU A 88 -12.56 -4.91 0.70
CA LEU A 88 -11.87 -4.71 -0.58
C LEU A 88 -12.60 -5.43 -1.73
N ILE A 89 -13.02 -6.69 -1.51
CA ILE A 89 -13.77 -7.45 -2.51
C ILE A 89 -15.10 -6.75 -2.83
N GLN A 90 -15.81 -6.24 -1.82
CA GLN A 90 -17.04 -5.49 -2.03
C GLN A 90 -16.82 -4.22 -2.85
N LYS A 91 -15.73 -3.48 -2.58
CA LYS A 91 -15.40 -2.26 -3.35
C LYS A 91 -15.13 -2.58 -4.82
N HIS A 92 -14.31 -3.60 -5.12
CA HIS A 92 -14.08 -4.05 -6.50
C HIS A 92 -15.36 -4.51 -7.20
N ASN A 93 -16.20 -5.32 -6.54
CA ASN A 93 -17.46 -5.77 -7.13
C ASN A 93 -18.40 -4.59 -7.43
N LYS A 94 -18.53 -3.65 -6.50
CA LYS A 94 -19.32 -2.43 -6.71
C LYS A 94 -18.77 -1.59 -7.87
N TYR A 95 -17.46 -1.55 -8.03
CA TYR A 95 -16.81 -0.85 -9.14
C TYR A 95 -17.10 -1.52 -10.49
N ILE A 96 -17.04 -2.86 -10.56
CA ILE A 96 -17.47 -3.64 -11.73
C ILE A 96 -18.93 -3.36 -12.07
N GLU A 97 -19.85 -3.38 -11.08
CA GLU A 97 -21.27 -3.07 -11.30
C GLU A 97 -21.45 -1.69 -11.93
N LYS A 98 -20.74 -0.67 -11.43
CA LYS A 98 -20.74 0.69 -12.00
C LYS A 98 -20.23 0.73 -13.45
N ILE A 99 -19.24 -0.08 -13.79
CA ILE A 99 -18.75 -0.24 -15.17
C ILE A 99 -19.86 -0.86 -16.02
N GLU A 100 -20.47 -1.96 -15.58
CA GLU A 100 -21.52 -2.66 -16.35
C GLU A 100 -22.74 -1.76 -16.66
N VAL A 101 -23.14 -0.90 -15.72
CA VAL A 101 -24.25 0.05 -15.93
C VAL A 101 -23.85 1.32 -16.70
N GLY A 102 -22.57 1.54 -16.96
CA GLY A 102 -22.06 2.71 -17.69
C GLY A 102 -22.05 4.00 -16.87
N GLU A 103 -21.87 3.91 -15.54
CA GLU A 103 -21.73 5.09 -14.66
C GLU A 103 -20.33 5.73 -14.72
N ILE A 104 -19.29 4.93 -15.03
CA ILE A 104 -17.88 5.36 -14.96
C ILE A 104 -17.32 5.82 -16.30
N TYR A 105 -17.92 5.40 -17.42
CA TYR A 105 -17.48 5.76 -18.77
C TYR A 105 -18.67 6.08 -19.64
N ASP A 106 -18.45 6.93 -20.64
CA ASP A 106 -19.46 7.21 -21.65
C ASP A 106 -19.29 6.22 -22.82
N LYS A 107 -20.32 5.39 -23.04
CA LYS A 107 -20.42 4.41 -24.14
C LYS A 107 -20.21 5.01 -25.53
N LYS A 108 -20.24 6.34 -25.66
CA LYS A 108 -19.87 7.06 -26.88
C LYS A 108 -18.37 7.00 -27.19
N TYR A 109 -17.52 6.88 -26.17
CA TYR A 109 -16.06 6.94 -26.30
C TYR A 109 -15.38 5.60 -26.06
N TRP A 110 -16.06 4.66 -25.42
CA TRP A 110 -15.53 3.35 -25.05
C TRP A 110 -16.28 2.25 -25.81
N ASN A 111 -15.53 1.32 -26.39
CA ASN A 111 -16.11 0.18 -27.07
C ASN A 111 -16.36 -1.00 -26.10
N GLU A 112 -17.19 -1.96 -26.51
CA GLU A 112 -17.56 -3.11 -25.66
C GLU A 112 -16.34 -3.96 -25.25
N GLU A 113 -15.36 -4.12 -26.13
CA GLU A 113 -14.13 -4.89 -25.85
C GLU A 113 -13.28 -4.23 -24.77
N GLU A 114 -13.10 -2.90 -24.82
CA GLU A 114 -12.39 -2.14 -23.78
C GLU A 114 -13.08 -2.30 -22.42
N ILE A 115 -14.42 -2.21 -22.39
CA ILE A 115 -15.21 -2.36 -21.15
C ILE A 115 -15.02 -3.76 -20.56
N ASP A 116 -15.11 -4.80 -21.39
CA ASP A 116 -14.91 -6.19 -20.97
C ASP A 116 -13.48 -6.43 -20.43
N GLU A 117 -12.46 -5.85 -21.08
CA GLU A 117 -11.08 -5.89 -20.59
C GLU A 117 -10.96 -5.30 -19.18
N PHE A 118 -11.52 -4.12 -18.93
CA PHE A 118 -11.49 -3.50 -17.60
C PHE A 118 -12.21 -4.35 -16.54
N ILE A 119 -13.35 -4.94 -16.88
CA ILE A 119 -14.06 -5.84 -15.97
C ILE A 119 -13.20 -7.06 -15.63
N GLU A 120 -12.53 -7.66 -16.62
CA GLU A 120 -11.66 -8.81 -16.39
C GLU A 120 -10.40 -8.44 -15.61
N GLU A 121 -9.83 -7.26 -15.81
CA GLU A 121 -8.73 -6.73 -14.98
C GLU A 121 -9.15 -6.65 -13.51
N GLU A 122 -10.29 -6.04 -13.21
CA GLU A 122 -10.82 -5.92 -11.84
C GLU A 122 -11.10 -7.29 -11.21
N LYS A 123 -11.70 -8.23 -11.95
CA LYS A 123 -11.88 -9.61 -11.49
C LYS A 123 -10.54 -10.30 -11.20
N ASN A 124 -9.52 -10.03 -11.99
CA ASN A 124 -8.18 -10.58 -11.77
C ASN A 124 -7.50 -9.97 -10.55
N GLU A 125 -7.72 -8.69 -10.24
CA GLU A 125 -7.26 -8.08 -8.99
C GLU A 125 -7.91 -8.73 -7.76
N ILE A 126 -9.23 -8.98 -7.80
CA ILE A 126 -9.92 -9.74 -6.74
C ILE A 126 -9.26 -11.11 -6.52
N LYS A 127 -8.95 -11.84 -7.61
CA LYS A 127 -8.28 -13.15 -7.53
C LYS A 127 -6.91 -13.03 -6.87
N LYS A 128 -6.08 -12.05 -7.29
CA LYS A 128 -4.75 -11.82 -6.70
C LYS A 128 -4.82 -11.50 -5.21
N ILE A 129 -5.76 -10.64 -4.79
CA ILE A 129 -5.99 -10.29 -3.38
C ILE A 129 -6.36 -11.53 -2.57
N LEU A 130 -7.27 -12.37 -3.08
CA LEU A 130 -7.66 -13.61 -2.41
C LEU A 130 -6.49 -14.60 -2.28
N GLU A 131 -5.70 -14.76 -3.33
CA GLU A 131 -4.54 -15.65 -3.34
C GLU A 131 -3.47 -15.20 -2.35
N ILE A 132 -3.10 -13.90 -2.36
CA ILE A 132 -2.08 -13.37 -1.46
C ILE A 132 -2.54 -13.43 -0.01
N TYR A 133 -3.81 -13.12 0.27
CA TYR A 133 -4.39 -13.23 1.60
C TYR A 133 -4.31 -14.68 2.10
N LYS A 134 -4.78 -15.66 1.30
CA LYS A 134 -4.71 -17.09 1.67
C LYS A 134 -3.28 -17.53 1.92
N LYS A 135 -2.35 -17.12 1.05
CA LYS A 135 -0.92 -17.45 1.17
C LYS A 135 -0.34 -16.91 2.47
N ILE A 136 -0.62 -15.65 2.82
CA ILE A 136 -0.16 -15.03 4.07
C ILE A 136 -0.79 -15.70 5.29
N MET A 137 -2.11 -15.87 5.30
CA MET A 137 -2.83 -16.35 6.48
C MET A 137 -2.53 -17.82 6.78
N ASN A 138 -2.48 -18.66 5.75
CA ASN A 138 -2.39 -20.12 5.91
C ASN A 138 -0.96 -20.69 5.90
N SER A 139 0.06 -19.84 5.79
CA SER A 139 1.46 -20.29 5.74
C SER A 139 2.42 -19.35 6.48
N ASN A 140 3.70 -19.72 6.58
CA ASN A 140 4.74 -18.84 7.12
C ASN A 140 5.29 -17.86 6.08
N TYR A 141 4.60 -17.68 4.95
CA TYR A 141 5.02 -16.76 3.89
C TYR A 141 5.13 -15.31 4.41
N LYS A 142 6.33 -14.73 4.26
CA LYS A 142 6.61 -13.31 4.46
C LYS A 142 6.71 -12.64 3.08
N PRO A 143 5.81 -11.70 2.73
CA PRO A 143 5.94 -10.89 1.53
C PRO A 143 7.32 -10.22 1.46
N GLN A 144 7.95 -10.26 0.30
CA GLN A 144 9.24 -9.59 0.09
C GLN A 144 9.00 -8.16 -0.38
N ASN A 145 9.72 -7.21 0.20
CA ASN A 145 9.81 -5.87 -0.35
C ASN A 145 10.90 -5.83 -1.42
N THR A 146 10.49 -5.67 -2.68
CA THR A 146 11.38 -5.53 -3.83
C THR A 146 11.42 -4.10 -4.38
N LYS A 147 10.60 -3.19 -3.82
CA LYS A 147 10.40 -1.82 -4.33
C LYS A 147 11.35 -0.83 -3.67
N ILE A 148 11.59 -0.96 -2.36
CA ILE A 148 12.55 -0.09 -1.67
C ILE A 148 13.98 -0.59 -1.87
N ASN A 149 14.78 0.26 -2.53
CA ASN A 149 16.23 0.22 -2.42
C ASN A 149 16.66 1.37 -1.50
N LEU A 150 16.84 1.07 -0.21
CA LEU A 150 17.25 2.03 0.81
C LEU A 150 18.51 2.79 0.37
N GLU A 151 19.49 2.09 -0.22
CA GLU A 151 20.74 2.68 -0.68
C GLU A 151 20.52 3.72 -1.79
N LYS A 152 19.58 3.51 -2.70
CA LYS A 152 19.16 4.52 -3.69
C LYS A 152 18.43 5.68 -3.03
N MET A 153 17.40 5.42 -2.21
CA MET A 153 16.66 6.50 -1.52
C MET A 153 17.60 7.48 -0.80
N TYR A 154 18.67 6.96 -0.21
CA TYR A 154 19.71 7.77 0.42
C TYR A 154 20.71 8.39 -0.57
N LYS A 155 21.29 7.61 -1.49
CA LYS A 155 22.41 8.09 -2.32
C LYS A 155 21.98 8.88 -3.57
N THR A 156 20.71 8.79 -3.98
CA THR A 156 20.20 9.49 -5.18
C THR A 156 19.35 10.71 -4.85
N CYS A 157 19.31 11.17 -3.59
CA CYS A 157 18.83 12.52 -3.33
C CYS A 157 19.96 13.51 -3.70
N TYR A 158 19.70 14.32 -4.74
CA TYR A 158 20.67 15.27 -5.30
C TYR A 158 20.55 16.67 -4.69
N LEU A 159 19.65 16.84 -3.72
CA LEU A 159 19.43 18.10 -3.03
C LEU A 159 20.52 18.27 -1.96
N VAL A 160 21.45 19.19 -2.22
CA VAL A 160 22.58 19.53 -1.33
C VAL A 160 22.10 19.91 0.08
N ASP A 161 20.88 20.44 0.19
CA ASP A 161 20.25 20.83 1.46
C ASP A 161 19.13 19.88 1.91
N CYS A 162 19.12 18.62 1.45
CA CYS A 162 18.13 17.66 1.92
C CYS A 162 18.24 17.50 3.45
N PRO A 163 17.18 17.77 4.23
CA PRO A 163 17.24 17.64 5.68
C PRO A 163 17.50 16.19 6.15
N MET A 164 17.26 15.20 5.28
CA MET A 164 17.69 13.82 5.52
C MET A 164 19.21 13.63 5.45
N HIS A 165 19.93 14.37 4.58
CA HIS A 165 21.40 14.31 4.49
C HIS A 165 22.08 15.22 5.50
N GLN A 166 21.55 16.40 5.76
CA GLN A 166 22.18 17.40 6.63
C GLN A 166 22.19 17.03 8.12
N LYS A 167 21.39 16.05 8.54
CA LYS A 167 21.18 15.71 9.96
C LYS A 167 21.67 14.30 10.33
N LEU A 168 22.49 13.68 9.48
CA LEU A 168 23.06 12.35 9.72
C LEU A 168 24.46 12.37 10.35
N ASP A 169 25.09 13.54 10.50
CA ASP A 169 26.24 13.73 11.39
C ASP A 169 25.89 13.41 12.87
#